data_AF-A0A7Y5CLT2-F1
#
_entry.id   AF-A0A7Y5CLT2-F1
#
_cell.length_a   1.000
_cell.length_b   1.000
_cell.length_c   1.000
_cell.angle_alpha   90.00
_cell.angle_beta   90.00
_cell.angle_gamma   90.00
#
_symmetry.space_group_name_H-M   'P 1'
#
loop_
_entity.id
_entity.type
_entity.pdbx_description
1 polymer ?
#
loop_
_entity_poly.entity_id
_entity_poly.type
_entity_poly.pdbx_seq_one_letter_code
_entity_poly.pdbx_strand_id
1 'polypeptide(L)'
;MDAPIAEGRFPLVMISHGSAGSCLAHRALGMYLAQNGFVAGMIGHPFNNRHNNELQYTLQKMSYRPRHLRMAIDAVCAHAQFKNHVAQENVAITGHSVGGYTALALAGGAPHTHALAALCQKSTRG
;
A
#
# COMPACT_ATOMS: atom_id res chain seq x y z
N MET A 1 11.79 20.92 -2.46
CA MET A 1 11.03 20.14 -1.46
C MET A 1 10.61 21.12 -0.37
N ASP A 2 9.59 20.81 0.43
CA ASP A 2 9.15 21.62 1.59
C ASP A 2 8.28 22.86 1.28
N ALA A 3 7.47 22.79 0.21
CA ALA A 3 6.40 23.76 0.03
C ALA A 3 5.37 23.67 1.17
N PRO A 4 4.77 24.79 1.60
CA PRO A 4 3.68 24.78 2.57
C PRO A 4 2.53 23.86 2.11
N ILE A 5 1.90 23.18 3.06
CA ILE A 5 0.69 22.39 2.78
C ILE A 5 -0.45 23.37 2.53
N ALA A 6 -1.26 23.12 1.50
CA ALA A 6 -2.45 23.91 1.21
C ALA A 6 -3.42 23.91 2.40
N GLU A 7 -4.16 24.99 2.57
CA GLU A 7 -5.19 25.08 3.62
C GLU A 7 -6.32 24.07 3.37
N GLY A 8 -6.86 23.52 4.46
CA GLY A 8 -7.97 22.57 4.42
C GLY A 8 -7.60 21.14 4.78
N ARG A 9 -8.61 20.26 4.73
CA ARG A 9 -8.49 18.82 4.95
C ARG A 9 -8.77 18.07 3.64
N PHE A 10 -7.89 17.14 3.31
CA PHE A 10 -7.94 16.40 2.06
C PHE A 10 -8.09 14.89 2.33
N PRO A 11 -8.79 14.15 1.46
CA PRO A 11 -8.81 12.69 1.52
C PRO A 11 -7.40 12.10 1.41
N LEU A 12 -7.16 11.01 2.13
CA LEU A 12 -5.90 10.26 2.08
C LEU A 12 -6.01 9.13 1.07
N VAL A 13 -5.01 8.98 0.20
CA VAL A 13 -4.85 7.81 -0.65
C VAL A 13 -3.49 7.18 -0.43
N MET A 14 -3.47 5.89 -0.07
CA MET A 14 -2.24 5.13 0.09
C MET A 14 -2.00 4.20 -1.10
N ILE A 15 -0.79 4.25 -1.65
CA ILE A 15 -0.39 3.52 -2.84
C ILE A 15 0.63 2.44 -2.47
N SER A 16 0.25 1.17 -2.66
CA SER A 16 1.08 0.00 -2.38
C SER A 16 1.70 -0.58 -3.66
N HIS A 17 3.03 -0.64 -3.74
CA HIS A 17 3.77 -1.16 -4.90
C HIS A 17 3.66 -2.69 -5.06
N GLY A 18 4.11 -3.24 -6.18
CA GLY A 18 4.21 -4.69 -6.40
C GLY A 18 5.28 -5.40 -5.55
N SER A 19 5.51 -6.70 -5.77
CA SER A 19 6.56 -7.43 -5.05
C SER A 19 7.92 -6.96 -5.53
N ALA A 20 8.91 -6.83 -4.63
CA ALA A 20 10.24 -6.29 -4.96
C ALA A 20 10.23 -4.87 -5.58
N GLY A 21 9.10 -4.16 -5.52
CA GLY A 21 8.93 -2.84 -6.11
C GLY A 21 9.54 -1.72 -5.26
N SER A 22 9.68 -0.55 -5.88
CA SER A 22 9.96 0.70 -5.17
C SER A 22 8.65 1.39 -4.76
N CYS A 23 8.65 2.10 -3.63
CA CYS A 23 7.52 2.98 -3.26
C CYS A 23 7.28 4.07 -4.33
N LEU A 24 8.33 4.51 -5.05
CA LEU A 24 8.23 5.51 -6.10
C LEU A 24 7.81 4.93 -7.47
N ALA A 25 7.50 3.63 -7.56
CA ALA A 25 7.05 3.00 -8.80
C ALA A 25 5.78 3.65 -9.36
N HIS A 26 4.94 4.23 -8.50
CA HIS A 26 3.68 4.89 -8.86
C HIS A 26 3.71 6.40 -8.62
N ARG A 27 4.89 7.03 -8.66
CA ARG A 27 5.03 8.49 -8.41
C ARG A 27 4.15 9.36 -9.30
N ALA A 28 3.96 8.98 -10.57
CA ALA A 28 3.12 9.75 -11.49
C ALA A 28 1.65 9.77 -11.02
N LEU A 29 1.14 8.63 -10.55
CA LEU A 29 -0.17 8.53 -9.95
C LEU A 29 -0.25 9.33 -8.64
N GLY A 30 0.76 9.21 -7.78
CA GLY A 30 0.82 9.97 -6.52
C GLY A 30 0.80 11.48 -6.75
N MET A 31 1.60 11.97 -7.71
CA MET A 31 1.64 13.38 -8.11
C MET A 31 0.30 13.84 -8.69
N TYR A 32 -0.30 13.04 -9.57
CA TYR A 32 -1.62 13.35 -10.14
C TYR A 32 -2.69 13.47 -9.05
N LEU A 33 -2.74 12.53 -8.10
CA LEU A 33 -3.69 12.58 -6.99
C LEU A 33 -3.45 13.80 -6.09
N ALA A 34 -2.18 14.11 -5.79
CA ALA A 34 -1.84 15.31 -5.02
C ALA A 34 -2.26 16.60 -5.70
N GLN A 35 -2.09 16.71 -7.02
CA GLN A 35 -2.56 17.83 -7.83
C GLN A 35 -4.09 17.96 -7.87
N ASN A 36 -4.81 16.88 -7.56
CA ASN A 36 -6.28 16.83 -7.56
C ASN A 36 -6.87 16.78 -6.14
N GLY A 37 -6.13 17.29 -5.14
CA GLY A 37 -6.67 17.51 -3.80
C GLY A 37 -6.66 16.27 -2.90
N PHE A 38 -5.70 15.36 -3.06
CA PHE A 38 -5.47 14.26 -2.13
C PHE A 38 -4.15 14.42 -1.37
N VAL A 39 -4.10 13.91 -0.14
CA VAL A 39 -2.82 13.51 0.45
C VAL A 39 -2.46 12.14 -0.12
N ALA A 40 -1.39 12.05 -0.91
CA ALA A 40 -0.96 10.80 -1.55
C ALA A 40 0.27 10.19 -0.86
N GLY A 41 0.07 9.10 -0.13
CA GLY A 41 1.13 8.36 0.55
C GLY A 41 1.62 7.16 -0.27
N MET A 42 2.91 7.09 -0.58
CA MET A 42 3.53 5.94 -1.24
C MET A 42 4.33 5.12 -0.23
N ILE A 43 3.80 3.95 0.15
CA ILE A 43 4.39 3.13 1.21
C ILE A 43 5.53 2.26 0.66
N GLY A 44 6.65 2.19 1.40
CA GLY A 44 7.63 1.13 1.27
C GLY A 44 7.33 0.00 2.26
N HIS A 45 7.36 -1.25 1.81
CA HIS A 45 7.12 -2.40 2.69
C HIS A 45 8.43 -3.00 3.19
N PRO A 46 8.70 -2.99 4.51
CA PRO A 46 9.84 -3.70 5.09
C PRO A 46 9.91 -5.16 4.62
N PHE A 47 11.13 -5.61 4.31
CA PHE A 47 11.44 -6.96 3.84
C PHE A 47 10.74 -7.43 2.53
N ASN A 48 10.01 -6.55 1.84
CA ASN A 48 9.46 -6.79 0.51
C ASN A 48 9.44 -5.51 -0.32
N ASN A 49 10.61 -4.99 -0.66
CA ASN A 49 10.81 -3.81 -1.51
C ASN A 49 12.07 -3.98 -2.39
N ARG A 50 12.37 -2.98 -3.23
CA ARG A 50 13.51 -3.01 -4.18
C ARG A 50 14.86 -3.24 -3.51
N HIS A 51 15.05 -2.79 -2.27
CA HIS A 51 16.34 -2.83 -1.56
C HIS A 51 16.46 -4.02 -0.62
N ASN A 52 15.36 -4.46 -0.02
CA ASN A 52 15.29 -5.65 0.82
C ASN A 52 14.04 -6.45 0.46
N ASN A 53 14.24 -7.67 -0.04
CA ASN A 53 13.17 -8.57 -0.48
C ASN A 53 13.27 -9.96 0.17
N GLU A 54 13.77 -10.03 1.41
CA GLU A 54 13.98 -11.28 2.15
C GLU A 54 12.70 -12.13 2.31
N LEU A 55 11.53 -11.50 2.43
CA LEU A 55 10.26 -12.22 2.60
C LEU A 55 9.60 -12.60 1.26
N GLN A 56 10.28 -12.48 0.13
CA GLN A 56 9.77 -12.94 -1.15
C GLN A 56 9.34 -14.42 -1.07
N TYR A 57 8.21 -14.74 -1.70
CA TYR A 57 7.60 -16.08 -1.69
C TYR A 57 7.18 -16.65 -0.31
N THR A 58 7.17 -15.84 0.75
CA THR A 58 6.68 -16.27 2.06
C THR A 58 5.20 -15.90 2.29
N LEU A 59 4.53 -16.63 3.19
CA LEU A 59 3.23 -16.23 3.73
C LEU A 59 3.35 -15.01 4.65
N GLN A 60 4.48 -14.85 5.35
CA GLN A 60 4.73 -13.68 6.20
C GLN A 60 4.62 -12.38 5.42
N LYS A 61 5.17 -12.31 4.20
CA LYS A 61 4.96 -11.17 3.29
C LYS A 61 3.47 -10.85 3.13
N MET A 62 2.65 -11.85 2.85
CA MET A 62 1.21 -11.64 2.64
C MET A 62 0.54 -11.09 3.90
N SER A 63 0.90 -11.60 5.09
CA SER A 63 0.32 -11.11 6.35
C SER A 63 0.91 -9.79 6.85
N TYR A 64 2.15 -9.43 6.51
CA TYR A 64 2.80 -8.19 6.97
C TYR A 64 2.36 -6.98 6.16
N ARG A 65 2.20 -7.10 4.84
CA ARG A 65 1.91 -5.93 3.99
C ARG A 65 0.63 -5.17 4.39
N PRO A 66 -0.50 -5.83 4.71
CA PRO A 66 -1.68 -5.12 5.21
C PRO A 66 -1.43 -4.39 6.54
N ARG A 67 -0.64 -5.00 7.44
CA ARG A 67 -0.25 -4.39 8.72
C ARG A 67 0.65 -3.16 8.53
N HIS A 68 1.66 -3.26 7.65
CA HIS A 68 2.50 -2.11 7.29
C HIS A 68 1.67 -0.94 6.78
N LEU A 69 0.71 -1.23 5.91
CA LEU A 69 -0.17 -0.22 5.35
C LEU A 69 -1.07 0.42 6.41
N ARG A 70 -1.64 -0.38 7.32
CA ARG A 70 -2.40 0.12 8.46
C ARG A 70 -1.56 1.05 9.34
N MET A 71 -0.36 0.61 9.73
CA MET A 71 0.55 1.41 10.56
C MET A 71 0.95 2.72 9.87
N ALA A 72 1.16 2.71 8.55
CA ALA A 72 1.47 3.92 7.81
C ALA A 72 0.30 4.91 7.78
N ILE A 73 -0.94 4.42 7.63
CA ILE A 73 -2.16 5.25 7.73
C ILE A 73 -2.25 5.87 9.12
N ASP A 74 -2.15 5.06 10.16
CA ASP A 74 -2.23 5.53 11.55
C ASP A 74 -1.12 6.57 11.84
N ALA A 75 0.10 6.34 11.35
CA ALA A 75 1.21 7.27 11.50
C ALA A 75 0.96 8.61 10.79
N VAL A 76 0.47 8.60 9.54
CA VAL A 76 0.13 9.83 8.80
C VAL A 76 -0.99 10.60 9.51
N CYS A 77 -2.03 9.92 9.97
CA CYS A 77 -3.15 10.53 10.66
C CYS A 77 -2.76 11.14 12.02
N ALA A 78 -1.74 10.60 12.69
CA ALA A 78 -1.23 11.11 13.97
C ALA A 78 -0.09 12.14 13.82
N HIS A 79 0.55 12.23 12.66
CA HIS A 79 1.74 13.04 12.44
C HIS A 79 1.44 14.53 12.64
N ALA A 80 2.28 15.24 13.41
CA ALA A 80 2.04 16.65 13.77
C ALA A 80 1.83 17.57 12.54
N GLN A 81 2.56 17.30 11.45
CA GLN A 81 2.46 18.06 10.20
C GLN A 81 1.21 17.73 9.37
N PHE A 82 0.66 16.51 9.45
CA PHE A 82 -0.39 16.04 8.54
C PHE A 82 -1.76 15.90 9.20
N LYS A 83 -1.81 15.69 10.52
CA LYS A 83 -3.05 15.40 11.27
C LYS A 83 -4.18 16.41 11.04
N ASN A 84 -3.83 17.69 10.86
CA ASN A 84 -4.79 18.77 10.65
C ASN A 84 -5.18 18.94 9.17
N HIS A 85 -4.51 18.26 8.24
CA HIS A 85 -4.73 18.35 6.79
C HIS A 85 -5.30 17.06 6.18
N VAL A 86 -5.40 15.98 6.95
CA VAL A 86 -5.94 14.69 6.48
C VAL A 86 -7.38 14.53 7.00
N ALA A 87 -8.32 14.28 6.10
CA ALA A 87 -9.68 13.85 6.43
C ALA A 87 -9.66 12.34 6.76
N GLN A 88 -9.55 12.01 8.05
CA GLN A 88 -9.33 10.64 8.54
C GLN A 88 -10.48 9.67 8.22
N GLU A 89 -11.67 10.21 7.98
CA GLU A 89 -12.87 9.48 7.55
C GLU A 89 -12.86 9.13 6.05
N ASN A 90 -11.96 9.74 5.27
CA ASN A 90 -11.88 9.61 3.81
C ASN A 90 -10.53 9.00 3.39
N VAL A 91 -10.36 7.70 3.65
CA VAL A 91 -9.14 6.96 3.31
C VAL A 91 -9.40 5.97 2.18
N ALA A 92 -8.69 6.15 1.06
CA ALA A 92 -8.64 5.22 -0.05
C ALA A 92 -7.31 4.47 -0.09
N ILE A 93 -7.33 3.27 -0.67
CA ILE A 93 -6.14 2.44 -0.85
C ILE A 93 -6.13 1.92 -2.28
N THR A 94 -4.96 1.97 -2.93
CA THR A 94 -4.74 1.34 -4.23
C THR A 94 -3.40 0.61 -4.25
N GLY A 95 -3.25 -0.35 -5.17
CA GLY A 95 -1.98 -1.03 -5.36
C GLY A 95 -1.94 -1.93 -6.56
N HIS A 96 -0.72 -2.22 -7.01
CA HIS A 96 -0.45 -3.05 -8.19
C HIS A 96 0.02 -4.46 -7.78
N SER A 97 -0.47 -5.51 -8.44
CA SER A 97 -0.08 -6.91 -8.18
C SER A 97 -0.32 -7.29 -6.70
N VAL A 98 0.69 -7.74 -5.95
CA VAL A 98 0.59 -7.98 -4.50
C VAL A 98 0.20 -6.72 -3.70
N GLY A 99 0.44 -5.53 -4.26
CA GLY A 99 -0.08 -4.28 -3.71
C GLY A 99 -1.60 -4.21 -3.77
N GLY A 100 -2.23 -4.75 -4.82
CA GLY A 100 -3.69 -4.87 -4.93
C GLY A 100 -4.25 -5.89 -3.93
N TYR A 101 -3.57 -7.04 -3.76
CA TYR A 101 -3.88 -7.95 -2.66
C TYR A 101 -3.82 -7.24 -1.30
N THR A 102 -2.75 -6.47 -1.06
CA THR A 102 -2.55 -5.73 0.19
C THR A 102 -3.71 -4.78 0.48
N ALA A 103 -4.18 -4.08 -0.55
CA ALA A 103 -5.30 -3.17 -0.46
C ALA A 103 -6.60 -3.88 -0.08
N LEU A 104 -6.94 -4.95 -0.80
CA LEU A 104 -8.15 -5.75 -0.55
C LEU A 104 -8.11 -6.41 0.83
N ALA A 105 -6.98 -6.99 1.22
CA ALA A 105 -6.82 -7.64 2.52
C ALA A 105 -6.97 -6.66 3.69
N LEU A 106 -6.43 -5.43 3.58
CA LEU A 106 -6.63 -4.41 4.60
C LEU A 106 -8.10 -3.95 4.68
N ALA A 107 -8.81 -3.91 3.56
CA ALA A 107 -10.24 -3.59 3.51
C ALA A 107 -11.16 -4.71 4.01
N GLY A 108 -10.61 -5.82 4.52
CA GLY A 108 -11.37 -6.97 5.04
C GLY A 108 -11.59 -8.10 4.02
N GLY A 109 -10.98 -8.02 2.84
CA GLY A 109 -11.06 -9.07 1.83
C GLY A 109 -10.34 -10.35 2.26
N ALA A 110 -11.04 -11.49 2.19
CA ALA A 110 -10.47 -12.81 2.43
C ALA A 110 -10.03 -13.46 1.10
N PRO A 111 -8.75 -13.81 0.92
CA PRO A 111 -8.29 -14.43 -0.31
C PRO A 111 -8.79 -15.88 -0.44
N HIS A 112 -9.54 -16.18 -1.49
CA HIS A 112 -9.96 -17.54 -1.83
C HIS A 112 -8.91 -18.23 -2.70
N THR A 113 -7.94 -18.90 -2.08
CA THR A 113 -6.77 -19.48 -2.76
C THR A 113 -6.92 -20.96 -3.15
N HIS A 114 -8.05 -21.61 -2.85
CA HIS A 114 -8.23 -23.05 -3.10
C HIS A 114 -7.99 -23.45 -4.57
N ALA A 115 -8.57 -22.70 -5.52
CA ALA A 115 -8.38 -22.97 -6.94
C ALA A 115 -6.92 -22.76 -7.40
N LEU A 116 -6.26 -21.73 -6.86
CA LEU A 116 -4.85 -21.43 -7.17
C LEU A 116 -3.91 -22.51 -6.63
N ALA A 117 -4.14 -22.96 -5.39
CA ALA A 117 -3.36 -24.03 -4.77
C ALA A 117 -3.49 -25.35 -5.57
N ALA A 118 -4.72 -25.68 -6.01
CA ALA A 118 -4.96 -26.86 -6.84
C ALA A 118 -4.22 -26.80 -8.19
N LEU A 119 -4.14 -25.63 -8.82
CA LEU A 119 -3.36 -25.42 -10.05
C LEU A 119 -1.85 -25.61 -9.82
N CYS A 120 -1.30 -25.05 -8.74
CA CYS A 120 0.13 -25.20 -8.42
C CYS A 120 0.52 -26.66 -8.13
N GLN A 121 -0.36 -27.42 -7.48
CA GLN A 121 -0.14 -28.86 -7.23
C GLN A 121 -0.16 -29.71 -8.51
N LYS A 122 -0.93 -29.28 -9.53
CA LYS A 122 -0.93 -29.94 -10.84
C LYS A 122 0.33 -29.62 -11.64
N SER A 123 0.81 -28.37 -11.59
CA SER A 123 1.96 -27.91 -12.38
C SER A 123 3.32 -28.42 -11.86
N THR A 124 3.39 -28.98 -10.66
CA THR A 124 4.62 -29.54 -10.05
C THR A 124 4.78 -31.04 -10.30
N ARG A 125 3.85 -31.68 -11.00
CA ARG A 125 3.91 -33.10 -11.39
C ARG A 125 4.32 -33.31 -12.86
N GLY A 126 5.05 -32.35 -13.44
CA GLY A 126 5.60 -32.42 -14.80
C GLY A 126 7.10 -32.57 -14.79
#